data_AF-A0A524L9R7-F1
#
_entry.id   AF-A0A524L9R7-F1
#
_cell.length_a   1.000
_cell.length_b   1.000
_cell.length_c   1.000
_cell.angle_alpha   90.00
_cell.angle_beta   90.00
_cell.angle_gamma   90.00
#
_symmetry.space_group_name_H-M   'P 1'
#
loop_
_entity.id
_entity.type
_entity.pdbx_description
1 polymer ?
#
loop_
_entity_poly.entity_id
_entity_poly.type
_entity_poly.pdbx_seq_one_letter_code
_entity_poly.pdbx_strand_id
1 'polypeptide(L)' 'MPFIEMKLFDRRNREKKRQLAEAITRVVSEALPCDPEDVEIVFTNIEKDNWSRGGKFVVKV' A
#
# COMPACT_ATOMS: atom_id res chain seq x y z
N MET A 1 17.05 5.66 0.50
CA MET A 1 15.74 6.18 0.98
C MET A 1 14.62 5.97 -0.04
N PRO A 2 14.14 4.72 -0.24
CA PRO A 2 12.92 4.46 -1.02
C PRO A 2 11.64 4.90 -0.29
N PHE A 3 10.70 5.50 -1.01
CA PHE A 3 9.38 5.88 -0.50
C PHE A 3 8.26 5.21 -1.31
N ILE A 4 7.30 4.59 -0.62
CA ILE A 4 6.17 3.89 -1.24
C ILE A 4 4.85 4.47 -0.72
N GLU A 5 4.05 5.03 -1.62
CA GLU A 5 2.65 5.37 -1.34
C GLU A 5 1.74 4.23 -1.82
N MET A 6 0.99 3.63 -0.89
CA MET A 6 0.02 2.59 -1.21
C MET A 6 -1.40 3.08 -0.98
N LYS A 7 -2.17 3.19 -2.06
CA LYS A 7 -3.62 3.43 -2.03
C LYS A 7 -4.36 2.10 -2.11
N LEU A 8 -5.26 1.86 -1.16
CA LEU A 8 -5.98 0.60 -1.04
C LEU A 8 -7.38 0.80 -0.51
N PHE A 9 -8.27 -0.18 -0.73
CA PHE A 9 -9.59 -0.14 -0.12
C PHE A 9 -9.54 -0.29 1.40
N ASP A 10 -10.40 0.45 2.10
CA ASP A 10 -10.44 0.59 3.57
C ASP A 10 -10.75 -0.71 4.36
N ARG A 11 -10.99 -1.84 3.69
CA ARG A 11 -11.40 -3.09 4.36
C ARG A 11 -10.27 -3.89 5.02
N ARG A 12 -9.04 -3.35 5.13
CA ARG A 12 -7.91 -4.08 5.72
C ARG A 12 -7.70 -3.66 7.17
N ASN A 13 -7.74 -4.63 8.09
CA ASN A 13 -7.39 -4.39 9.49
C ASN A 13 -5.90 -4.01 9.64
N ARG A 14 -5.55 -3.37 10.76
CA ARG A 14 -4.17 -2.89 11.04
C ARG A 14 -3.13 -4.00 10.95
N GLU A 15 -3.49 -5.22 11.33
CA GLU A 15 -2.60 -6.38 11.28
C GLU A 15 -2.17 -6.75 9.86
N LYS A 16 -3.08 -6.65 8.88
CA LYS A 16 -2.70 -6.87 7.47
C LYS A 16 -1.80 -5.78 6.91
N LYS A 17 -1.95 -4.53 7.33
CA LYS A 17 -1.02 -3.45 6.96
C LYS A 17 0.37 -3.68 7.54
N ARG A 18 0.46 -4.19 8.78
CA ARG A 18 1.73 -4.56 9.42
C ARG A 18 2.47 -5.65 8.63
N GLN A 19 1.78 -6.76 8.32
CA GLN A 19 2.34 -7.85 7.51
C GLN A 19 2.82 -7.36 6.14
N LEU A 20 2.07 -6.45 5.52
CA LEU A 20 2.41 -5.89 4.22
C LEU A 20 3.63 -4.95 4.27
N ALA A 21 3.74 -4.12 5.30
CA ALA A 21 4.89 -3.26 5.50
C ALA A 21 6.18 -4.08 5.64
N GLU A 22 6.15 -5.11 6.48
CA GLU A 22 7.29 -6.02 6.71
C GLU A 22 7.74 -6.71 5.41
N ALA A 23 6.79 -7.26 4.65
CA ALA A 23 7.09 -7.95 3.39
C ALA A 23 7.64 -7.00 2.32
N ILE A 24 7.06 -5.80 2.17
CA ILE A 24 7.50 -4.83 1.18
C ILE A 24 8.88 -4.29 1.52
N THR A 25 9.11 -3.88 2.78
CA THR A 25 10.41 -3.38 3.23
C THR A 25 11.51 -4.38 2.92
N ARG A 26 11.30 -5.67 3.25
CA ARG A 26 12.26 -6.73 2.94
C ARG A 26 12.59 -6.81 1.44
N VAL A 27 11.57 -6.88 0.58
CA VAL A 27 11.78 -6.98 -0.87
C VAL A 27 12.48 -5.75 -1.43
N VAL A 28 12.13 -4.57 -0.94
CA VAL A 28 12.72 -3.30 -1.38
C VAL A 28 14.19 -3.21 -0.97
N SER A 29 14.54 -3.55 0.29
CA SER A 29 15.93 -3.55 0.74
C SER A 29 16.79 -4.60 0.04
N GLU A 30 16.20 -5.74 -0.35
CA GLU A 30 16.90 -6.77 -1.14
C GLU A 30 17.15 -6.32 -2.59
N ALA A 31 16.16 -5.68 -3.23
CA ALA A 31 16.23 -5.26 -4.63
C ALA A 31 17.01 -3.95 -4.84
N LEU A 32 16.89 -3.04 -3.88
CA LEU A 32 17.64 -1.79 -3.78
C LEU A 32 18.51 -1.91 -2.54
N PRO A 33 19.79 -2.32 -2.65
CA PRO A 33 20.65 -2.61 -1.49
C PRO A 33 20.84 -1.37 -0.60
N CYS A 34 19.89 -1.20 0.33
CA CYS A 34 19.78 -0.13 1.30
C CYS A 34 19.29 -0.72 2.62
N ASP A 35 19.49 0.03 3.70
CA ASP A 35 19.05 -0.43 5.02
C ASP A 35 17.52 -0.48 5.08
N PRO A 36 16.91 -1.48 5.73
CA PRO A 36 15.46 -1.55 5.89
C PRO A 36 14.84 -0.29 6.53
N GLU A 37 15.62 0.42 7.35
CA GLU A 37 15.22 1.68 8.00
C GLU A 37 15.07 2.85 7.00
N ASP A 38 15.68 2.75 5.81
CA ASP A 38 15.55 3.74 4.74
C ASP A 38 14.24 3.59 3.94
N VAL A 39 13.47 2.51 4.16
CA VAL A 39 12.26 2.20 3.40
C VAL A 39 11.03 2.73 4.11
N GLU A 40 10.41 3.75 3.52
CA GLU A 40 9.20 4.36 4.04
C GLU A 40 7.95 3.91 3.27
N ILE A 41 6.87 3.60 3.99
CA ILE A 41 5.60 3.17 3.40
C ILE A 41 4.44 3.93 4.03
N VAL A 42 3.67 4.65 3.20
CA VAL A 42 2.44 5.34 3.62
C VAL A 42 1.23 4.61 3.05
N PHE A 43 0.32 4.19 3.92
CA PHE A 43 -0.94 3.55 3.55
C PHE A 43 -2.10 4.55 3.55
N THR A 44 -2.70 4.75 2.39
CA THR A 44 -3.92 5.56 2.25
C THR A 44 -5.11 4.65 1.97
N ASN A 45 -6.08 4.66 2.89
CA ASN A 45 -7.36 4.00 2.68
C ASN A 45 -8.24 4.86 1.78
N ILE A 46 -8.79 4.24 0.74
CA ILE A 46 -9.73 4.85 -0.20
C ILE A 46 -11.05 4.10 -0.07
N GLU A 47 -12.14 4.83 0.14
CA GLU A 47 -13.48 4.26 0.11
C GLU A 47 -13.79 3.76 -1.31
N LYS A 48 -14.59 2.70 -1.43
CA LYS A 48 -14.77 2.04 -2.73
C LYS A 48 -15.59 2.89 -3.72
N ASP A 49 -16.50 3.71 -3.20
CA ASP A 49 -17.26 4.71 -3.94
C ASP A 49 -16.39 5.85 -4.47
N ASN A 50 -15.20 6.06 -3.90
CA ASN A 50 -14.20 7.00 -4.39
C ASN A 50 -13.24 6.38 -5.42
N TRP A 51 -13.57 5.20 -5.99
CA TRP A 51 -12.70 4.50 -6.94
C TRP A 51 -13.41 4.17 -8.26
N SER A 52 -12.83 4.63 -9.37
CA SER A 52 -13.28 4.28 -10.71
C SER A 52 -12.18 3.60 -11.52
N ARG A 53 -12.57 2.77 -12.48
CA ARG A 53 -11.68 2.15 -13.46
C ARG A 53 -12.36 2.13 -14.81
N GLY A 54 -11.74 2.75 -15.82
CA GLY A 54 -12.32 2.85 -17.16
C GLY A 54 -13.64 3.63 -17.21
N GLY A 55 -13.75 4.71 -16.42
CA GLY A 55 -14.95 5.57 -16.39
C GLY A 55 -16.15 4.99 -15.64
N LYS A 56 -15.99 3.87 -14.93
CA LYS A 56 -17.05 3.24 -14.12
C LYS A 56 -16.59 3.05 -12.69
N PHE A 57 -17.48 3.33 -11.73
CA PHE A 57 -17.22 3.01 -10.33
C PHE A 57 -17.04 1.50 -10.16
N VAL A 58 -16.07 1.12 -9.32
CA VAL A 58 -15.81 -0.30 -9.04
C VAL A 58 -16.88 -0.91 -8.14
N VAL A 59 -17.60 -0.07 -7.39
CA VAL A 59 -18.84 -0.43 -6.73
C VAL A 59 -19.97 -0.24 -7.73
N LYS A 60 -20.77 -1.29 -7.92
CA LYS A 60 -22.06 -1.17 -8.59
C LYS A 60 -23.03 -0.61 -7.54
N VAL A 61 -23.60 0.56 -7.83
CA VAL A 61 -24.82 1.02 -7.15
C VAL A 61 -25.94 0.05 -7.47
#